data_AF-A0A147BVI4-F1
#
_entry.id   AF-A0A147BVI4-F1
#
_cell.length_a   1.000
_cell.length_b   1.000
_cell.length_c   1.000
_cell.angle_alpha   90.00
_cell.angle_beta   90.00
_cell.angle_gamma   90.00
#
_symmetry.space_group_name_H-M   'P 1'
#
loop_
_entity.id
_entity.type
_entity.pdbx_description
1 polymer ?
#
loop_
_entity_poly.entity_id
_entity_poly.type
_entity_poly.pdbx_seq_one_letter_code
_entity_poly.pdbx_strand_id
1 'polypeptide(L)'
;MNCWTAARIFMMSALICSTTAETKGKDDVCKTADCMRLGLELSEAINASADPCDDFYDYVCKKWKNKTKIPPYLPSYGHLWLIRDEVAKKINETLRDKEIKRENQTFEDKIVMAYNSCMKGADELHELNSTLNKFGIKKMADDA
;
A
#
# COMPACT_ATOMS: atom_id res chain seq x y z
N MET A 1 -27.07 -1.48 -59.37
CA MET A 1 -25.94 -1.71 -58.44
C MET A 1 -25.65 -3.20 -58.49
N ASN A 2 -24.47 -3.57 -58.96
CA ASN A 2 -24.23 -4.91 -59.52
C ASN A 2 -23.51 -5.74 -58.45
N CYS A 3 -23.78 -7.05 -58.38
CA CYS A 3 -23.16 -7.92 -57.35
C CYS A 3 -21.62 -7.81 -57.37
N TRP A 4 -21.05 -7.55 -58.56
CA TRP A 4 -19.63 -7.30 -58.75
C TRP A 4 -19.12 -5.98 -58.15
N THR A 5 -19.92 -4.91 -58.18
CA THR A 5 -19.57 -3.64 -57.53
C THR A 5 -19.67 -3.74 -56.01
N ALA A 6 -20.62 -4.50 -55.46
CA ALA A 6 -20.69 -4.77 -54.02
C ALA A 6 -19.50 -5.59 -53.52
N ALA A 7 -19.08 -6.62 -54.27
CA ALA A 7 -17.91 -7.44 -53.94
C ALA A 7 -16.59 -6.65 -53.97
N ARG A 8 -16.45 -5.72 -54.92
CA ARG A 8 -15.28 -4.81 -55.01
C ARG A 8 -15.23 -3.86 -53.81
N ILE A 9 -16.36 -3.32 -53.38
CA ILE A 9 -16.44 -2.43 -52.21
C ILE A 9 -16.07 -3.20 -50.93
N PHE A 10 -16.59 -4.41 -50.74
CA PHE A 10 -16.32 -5.25 -49.57
C PHE A 10 -14.84 -5.70 -49.49
N MET A 11 -14.23 -6.03 -50.62
CA MET A 11 -12.80 -6.39 -50.68
C MET A 11 -11.90 -5.18 -50.42
N MET A 12 -12.25 -3.99 -50.91
CA MET A 12 -11.49 -2.76 -50.66
C MET A 12 -11.63 -2.30 -49.20
N SER A 13 -12.79 -2.47 -48.55
CA SER A 13 -12.92 -2.17 -47.11
C SER A 13 -12.09 -3.11 -46.23
N ALA A 14 -11.95 -4.39 -46.62
CA ALA A 14 -11.11 -5.34 -45.90
C ALA A 14 -9.60 -5.04 -46.04
N LEU A 15 -9.17 -4.54 -47.20
CA LEU A 15 -7.79 -4.08 -47.44
C LEU A 15 -7.47 -2.80 -46.65
N ILE A 16 -8.38 -1.84 -46.60
CA ILE A 16 -8.22 -0.60 -45.82
C ILE A 16 -8.21 -0.89 -44.31
N CYS A 17 -8.95 -1.91 -43.85
CA CYS A 17 -8.98 -2.30 -42.44
C CYS A 17 -7.72 -3.08 -41.99
N SER A 18 -6.94 -3.62 -42.93
CA SER A 18 -5.73 -4.40 -42.62
C SER A 18 -4.47 -3.53 -42.48
N THR A 19 -4.50 -2.27 -42.97
CA THR A 19 -3.34 -1.37 -42.99
C THR A 19 -3.21 -0.46 -41.76
N THR A 20 -4.11 -0.56 -40.77
CA THR A 20 -4.00 0.19 -39.50
C THR A 20 -3.81 -0.71 -38.28
N ALA A 21 -3.35 -1.95 -38.47
CA ALA A 21 -2.68 -2.67 -37.39
C ALA A 21 -1.32 -2.00 -37.16
N GLU A 22 -1.34 -0.88 -36.44
CA GLU A 22 -0.15 -0.25 -35.89
C GLU A 22 0.62 -1.32 -35.09
N THR A 23 1.71 -1.85 -35.65
CA THR A 23 2.72 -2.55 -34.87
C THR A 23 3.46 -1.52 -34.03
N LYS A 24 2.82 -1.03 -32.97
CA LYS A 24 3.44 -0.11 -32.02
C LYS A 24 4.37 -0.87 -31.10
N GLY A 25 5.67 -0.70 -31.37
CA GLY A 25 6.74 -0.75 -30.37
C GLY A 25 7.22 -2.13 -29.96
N LYS A 26 8.54 -2.25 -29.78
CA LYS A 26 9.10 -3.21 -28.82
C LYS A 26 8.29 -3.12 -27.52
N ASP A 27 7.92 -4.26 -26.94
CA ASP A 27 7.34 -4.35 -25.59
C ASP A 27 8.19 -3.50 -24.63
N ASP A 28 7.74 -2.28 -24.33
CA ASP A 28 8.34 -1.39 -23.32
C ASP A 28 7.84 -1.78 -21.92
N VAL A 29 7.60 -3.08 -21.73
CA VAL A 29 7.10 -3.64 -20.48
C VAL A 29 8.30 -3.86 -19.58
N CYS A 30 8.31 -3.18 -18.44
CA CYS A 30 9.33 -3.33 -17.42
C CYS A 30 9.37 -4.78 -16.89
N LYS A 31 10.56 -5.37 -16.85
CA LYS A 31 10.81 -6.76 -16.38
C LYS A 31 11.77 -6.82 -15.18
N THR A 32 11.96 -5.71 -14.47
CA THR A 32 12.70 -5.74 -13.21
C THR A 32 11.94 -6.57 -12.17
N ALA A 33 12.64 -7.08 -11.17
CA ALA A 33 12.02 -7.83 -10.08
C ALA A 33 10.89 -7.02 -9.40
N ASP A 34 11.10 -5.72 -9.21
CA ASP A 34 10.09 -4.82 -8.63
C ASP A 34 8.86 -4.66 -9.50
N CYS A 35 9.04 -4.49 -10.82
CA CYS A 35 7.91 -4.39 -11.75
C CYS A 35 7.10 -5.69 -11.80
N MET A 36 7.77 -6.85 -11.81
CA MET A 36 7.06 -8.14 -11.79
C MET A 36 6.31 -8.36 -10.48
N ARG A 37 6.94 -8.05 -9.34
CA ARG A 37 6.29 -8.13 -8.02
C ARG A 37 5.05 -7.25 -7.96
N LEU A 38 5.17 -5.97 -8.32
CA LEU A 38 4.06 -5.04 -8.30
C LEU A 38 2.95 -5.42 -9.29
N GLY A 39 3.32 -5.92 -10.48
CA GLY A 39 2.36 -6.40 -11.47
C GLY A 39 1.54 -7.59 -10.97
N LEU A 40 2.17 -8.53 -10.26
CA LEU A 40 1.49 -9.65 -9.61
C LEU A 40 0.57 -9.18 -8.47
N GLU A 41 1.07 -8.31 -7.58
CA GLU A 41 0.29 -7.73 -6.48
C GLU A 41 -0.98 -7.02 -7.00
N LEU A 42 -0.84 -6.22 -8.06
CA LEU A 42 -1.96 -5.53 -8.69
C LEU A 42 -2.96 -6.50 -9.34
N SER A 43 -2.45 -7.51 -10.06
CA SER A 43 -3.27 -8.54 -10.71
C SER A 43 -4.12 -9.34 -9.71
N GLU A 44 -3.58 -9.61 -8.51
CA GLU A 44 -4.33 -10.27 -7.43
C GLU A 44 -5.48 -9.42 -6.88
N ALA A 45 -5.37 -8.09 -6.94
CA ALA A 45 -6.39 -7.16 -6.44
C ALA A 45 -7.50 -6.87 -7.46
N ILE A 46 -7.18 -6.85 -8.76
CA ILE A 46 -8.09 -6.46 -9.84
C ILE A 46 -9.18 -7.51 -10.10
N ASN A 47 -10.44 -7.07 -10.11
CA ASN A 47 -11.58 -7.80 -10.64
C ASN A 47 -11.80 -7.48 -12.13
N ALA A 48 -11.10 -8.18 -13.01
CA ALA A 48 -11.20 -8.00 -14.47
C ALA A 48 -12.57 -8.38 -15.07
N SER A 49 -13.50 -8.90 -14.28
CA SER A 49 -14.88 -9.17 -14.71
C SER A 49 -15.82 -7.97 -14.55
N ALA A 50 -15.41 -6.94 -13.81
CA ALA A 50 -16.14 -5.68 -13.70
C ALA A 50 -15.75 -4.74 -14.85
N ASP A 51 -16.68 -3.89 -15.32
CA ASP A 51 -16.34 -2.79 -16.23
C ASP A 51 -15.80 -1.61 -15.41
N PRO A 52 -14.55 -1.16 -15.64
CA PRO A 52 -13.99 0.00 -14.94
C PRO A 52 -14.74 1.30 -15.21
N CYS A 53 -15.51 1.41 -16.30
CA CYS A 53 -16.32 2.58 -16.62
C CYS A 53 -17.61 2.66 -15.79
N ASP A 54 -18.08 1.51 -15.29
CA ASP A 54 -19.30 1.41 -14.47
C ASP A 54 -18.97 1.46 -12.97
N ASP A 55 -18.01 0.64 -12.50
CA ASP A 55 -17.56 0.61 -11.12
C ASP A 55 -16.03 0.39 -11.04
N PHE A 56 -15.30 1.50 -11.10
CA PHE A 56 -13.85 1.48 -10.99
C PHE A 56 -13.37 0.92 -9.65
N TYR A 57 -14.14 1.10 -8.56
CA TYR A 57 -13.75 0.58 -7.26
C TYR A 57 -13.83 -0.95 -7.22
N ASP A 58 -14.90 -1.54 -7.78
CA ASP A 58 -15.01 -2.99 -7.91
C ASP A 58 -13.88 -3.54 -8.78
N TYR A 59 -13.64 -2.91 -9.94
CA TYR A 59 -12.58 -3.30 -10.85
C TYR A 59 -11.20 -3.33 -10.17
N VAL A 60 -10.84 -2.31 -9.40
CA VAL A 60 -9.48 -2.21 -8.82
C VAL A 60 -9.32 -2.87 -7.45
N CYS A 61 -10.37 -2.97 -6.64
CA CYS A 61 -10.24 -3.36 -5.23
C CYS A 61 -11.00 -4.63 -4.83
N LYS A 62 -11.95 -5.12 -5.62
CA LYS A 62 -12.90 -6.14 -5.14
C LYS A 62 -12.24 -7.45 -4.72
N LYS A 63 -11.26 -7.96 -5.47
CA LYS A 63 -10.60 -9.22 -5.07
C LYS A 63 -9.78 -9.03 -3.80
N TRP A 64 -9.08 -7.90 -3.68
CA TRP A 64 -8.35 -7.58 -2.45
C TRP A 64 -9.29 -7.50 -1.25
N LYS A 65 -10.42 -6.80 -1.38
CA LYS A 65 -11.45 -6.69 -0.32
C LYS A 65 -12.00 -8.05 0.09
N ASN A 66 -12.24 -8.94 -0.87
CA ASN A 66 -12.76 -10.29 -0.58
C ASN A 66 -11.73 -11.19 0.11
N LYS A 67 -10.43 -11.05 -0.21
CA LYS A 67 -9.33 -11.83 0.38
C LYS A 67 -8.92 -11.30 1.76
N THR A 68 -9.06 -9.99 1.99
CA THR A 68 -8.56 -9.33 3.20
C THR A 68 -9.56 -9.41 4.36
N LYS A 69 -9.07 -9.82 5.53
CA LYS A 69 -9.86 -9.83 6.78
C LYS A 69 -9.53 -8.58 7.59
N ILE A 70 -10.56 -7.87 8.05
CA ILE A 70 -10.40 -6.74 8.98
C ILE A 70 -10.10 -7.33 10.37
N PRO A 71 -8.99 -6.94 11.02
CA PRO A 71 -8.71 -7.36 12.40
C PRO A 71 -9.84 -6.91 13.35
N PRO A 72 -10.18 -7.68 14.40
CA PRO A 72 -11.34 -7.41 15.26
C PRO A 72 -11.25 -6.10 16.05
N TYR A 73 -10.04 -5.54 16.19
CA TYR A 73 -9.77 -4.30 16.89
C TYR A 73 -9.77 -3.07 15.98
N LEU A 74 -10.07 -3.22 14.68
CA LEU A 74 -10.13 -2.11 13.72
C LEU A 74 -11.53 -1.97 13.12
N PRO A 75 -12.06 -0.74 13.01
CA PRO A 75 -13.35 -0.50 12.35
C PRO A 75 -13.26 -0.58 10.82
N SER A 76 -12.05 -0.45 10.25
CA SER A 76 -11.79 -0.52 8.82
C SER A 76 -10.36 -0.96 8.56
N TYR A 77 -10.10 -1.53 7.38
CA TYR A 77 -8.76 -1.97 6.98
C TYR A 77 -8.50 -1.67 5.51
N GLY A 78 -7.29 -1.20 5.21
CA GLY A 78 -6.90 -0.70 3.90
C GLY A 78 -5.38 -0.69 3.75
N HIS A 79 -4.88 -0.29 2.59
CA HIS A 79 -3.43 -0.26 2.33
C HIS A 79 -2.64 0.62 3.29
N LEU A 80 -3.20 1.77 3.73
CA LEU A 80 -2.57 2.61 4.76
C LEU A 80 -2.38 1.88 6.09
N TRP A 81 -3.31 0.99 6.47
CA TRP A 81 -3.15 0.18 7.68
C TRP A 81 -2.05 -0.88 7.50
N LEU A 82 -1.96 -1.52 6.33
CA LEU A 82 -0.86 -2.45 6.03
C LEU A 82 0.50 -1.77 6.20
N ILE A 83 0.66 -0.56 5.67
CA ILE A 83 1.90 0.23 5.80
C ILE A 83 2.17 0.57 7.27
N ARG A 84 1.14 0.99 8.02
CA ARG A 84 1.28 1.28 9.46
C ARG A 84 1.71 0.06 10.26
N ASP A 85 1.13 -1.10 9.98
CA ASP A 85 1.48 -2.37 10.61
C ASP A 85 2.94 -2.76 10.29
N GLU A 86 3.38 -2.61 9.03
CA GLU A 86 4.76 -2.88 8.63
C GLU A 86 5.76 -1.93 9.29
N VAL A 87 5.44 -0.63 9.36
CA VAL A 87 6.27 0.38 10.03
C VAL A 87 6.34 0.09 11.53
N ALA A 88 5.22 -0.19 12.18
CA ALA A 88 5.19 -0.53 13.61
C ALA A 88 6.01 -1.79 13.90
N LYS A 89 5.91 -2.81 13.03
CA LYS A 89 6.73 -4.02 13.11
C LYS A 89 8.23 -3.70 13.00
N LYS A 90 8.66 -2.90 12.01
CA LYS A 90 10.07 -2.51 11.85
C LYS A 90 10.58 -1.70 13.04
N ILE A 91 9.77 -0.79 13.59
CA ILE A 91 10.11 -0.03 14.80
C ILE A 91 10.32 -0.98 15.98
N ASN A 92 9.37 -1.88 16.24
CA ASN A 92 9.50 -2.90 17.29
C ASN A 92 10.77 -3.74 17.07
N GLU A 93 10.99 -4.25 15.86
CA GLU A 93 12.16 -5.07 15.53
C GLU A 93 13.48 -4.35 15.74
N THR A 94 13.51 -3.04 15.49
CA THR A 94 14.69 -2.20 15.66
C THR A 94 14.98 -1.86 17.12
N LEU A 95 13.95 -1.73 17.95
CA LEU A 95 14.05 -1.16 19.30
C LEU A 95 13.95 -2.17 20.44
N ARG A 96 13.27 -3.31 20.25
CA ARG A 96 12.91 -4.25 21.34
C ARG A 96 14.09 -4.79 22.14
N ASP A 97 15.22 -5.03 21.48
CA ASP A 97 16.39 -5.66 22.10
C ASP A 97 17.49 -4.63 22.43
N LYS A 98 17.20 -3.32 22.30
CA LYS A 98 18.17 -2.27 22.62
C LYS A 98 18.25 -2.02 24.12
N GLU A 99 19.48 -1.94 24.62
CA GLU A 99 19.75 -1.62 26.02
C GLU A 99 19.38 -0.18 26.38
N ILE A 100 18.80 -0.02 27.57
CA ILE A 100 18.45 1.29 28.10
C ILE A 100 19.69 1.93 28.74
N LYS A 101 20.14 3.07 28.21
CA LYS A 101 21.16 3.91 28.84
C LYS A 101 20.52 5.00 29.70
N ARG A 102 20.95 5.11 30.96
CA ARG A 102 20.40 6.07 31.93
C ARG A 102 21.18 7.40 31.99
N GLU A 103 22.43 7.41 31.55
CA GLU A 103 23.33 8.57 31.60
C GLU A 103 23.91 8.88 30.22
N ASN A 104 24.32 10.13 29.96
CA ASN A 104 24.94 10.59 28.71
C ASN A 104 24.16 10.18 27.44
N GLN A 105 22.84 10.28 27.50
CA GLN A 105 21.89 9.79 26.49
C GLN A 105 21.96 10.56 25.17
N THR A 106 22.09 9.85 24.05
CA THR A 106 21.84 10.40 22.71
C THR A 106 20.33 10.52 22.43
N PHE A 107 19.96 11.10 21.30
CA PHE A 107 18.56 11.14 20.88
C PHE A 107 17.96 9.73 20.69
N GLU A 108 18.74 8.82 20.12
CA GLU A 108 18.36 7.42 19.91
C GLU A 108 18.16 6.68 21.24
N ASP A 109 19.04 6.90 22.22
CA ASP A 109 18.89 6.29 23.55
C ASP A 109 17.55 6.71 24.20
N LYS A 110 17.12 7.95 23.97
CA LYS A 110 15.84 8.49 24.47
C LYS A 110 14.62 7.86 23.79
N ILE A 111 14.72 7.57 22.48
CA ILE A 111 13.67 6.82 21.76
C ILE A 111 13.56 5.39 22.30
N VAL A 112 14.69 4.73 22.54
CA VAL A 112 14.72 3.37 23.13
C VAL A 112 14.07 3.35 24.50
N MET A 113 14.35 4.35 25.34
CA MET A 113 13.70 4.49 26.64
C MET A 113 12.19 4.64 26.54
N ALA A 114 11.71 5.56 25.68
CA ALA A 114 10.28 5.80 25.51
C ALA A 114 9.56 4.54 24.98
N TYR A 115 10.17 3.84 24.02
CA TYR A 115 9.66 2.57 23.51
C TYR A 115 9.54 1.53 24.62
N ASN A 116 10.60 1.30 25.39
CA ASN A 116 10.60 0.32 26.49
C ASN A 116 9.55 0.66 27.56
N SER A 117 9.43 1.95 27.90
CA SER A 117 8.44 2.44 28.87
C SER A 117 7.00 2.10 28.46
N CYS A 118 6.72 2.10 27.15
CA CYS A 118 5.41 1.71 26.62
C CYS A 118 5.21 0.18 26.62
N MET A 119 6.26 -0.60 26.34
CA MET A 119 6.14 -2.05 26.13
C MET A 119 6.12 -2.87 27.43
N LYS A 120 6.67 -2.37 28.54
CA LYS A 120 6.76 -3.09 29.82
C LYS A 120 5.52 -2.95 30.73
N GLY A 121 4.55 -2.09 30.37
CA GLY A 121 3.23 -2.01 31.02
C GLY A 121 3.00 -0.80 31.93
N ALA A 122 1.83 -0.77 32.58
CA ALA A 122 1.22 0.42 33.21
C ALA A 122 2.00 1.04 34.39
N ASP A 123 2.86 0.28 35.07
CA ASP A 123 3.68 0.80 36.19
C ASP A 123 4.75 1.82 35.72
N GLU A 124 5.05 1.85 34.43
CA GLU A 124 6.00 2.79 33.82
C GLU A 124 5.33 4.01 33.18
N LEU A 125 4.00 4.20 33.31
CA LEU A 125 3.33 5.41 32.81
C LEU A 125 3.86 6.69 33.48
N HIS A 126 4.26 6.60 34.75
CA HIS A 126 4.95 7.66 35.48
C HIS A 126 6.36 7.91 34.93
N GLU A 127 7.09 6.86 34.60
CA GLU A 127 8.44 6.94 34.03
C GLU A 127 8.40 7.53 32.60
N LEU A 128 7.41 7.14 31.80
CA LEU A 128 7.13 7.73 30.50
C LEU A 128 6.78 9.22 30.64
N ASN A 129 5.87 9.58 31.55
CA ASN A 129 5.49 10.98 31.75
C ASN A 129 6.68 11.84 32.24
N SER A 130 7.50 11.32 33.15
CA SER A 130 8.75 11.95 33.58
C SER A 130 9.73 12.14 32.41
N THR A 131 9.87 11.11 31.58
CA THR A 131 10.75 11.10 30.39
C THR A 131 10.26 12.10 29.34
N LEU A 132 8.96 12.15 29.05
CA LEU A 132 8.35 13.08 28.11
C LEU A 132 8.52 14.54 28.58
N ASN A 133 8.28 14.81 29.86
CA ASN A 133 8.52 16.12 30.46
C ASN A 133 10.00 16.54 30.36
N LYS A 134 10.94 15.60 30.58
CA LYS A 134 12.39 15.84 30.39
C LYS A 134 12.74 16.21 28.94
N PHE A 135 11.96 15.75 27.96
CA PHE A 135 12.12 16.14 26.55
C PHE A 135 11.29 17.34 26.13
N GLY A 136 10.61 18.01 27.06
CA GLY A 136 9.75 19.16 26.76
C GLY A 136 8.46 18.78 26.02
N ILE A 137 8.16 17.49 25.90
CA ILE A 137 6.93 16.98 25.33
C ILE A 137 5.91 16.95 26.46
N LYS A 138 5.20 18.06 26.64
CA LYS A 138 4.08 18.09 27.60
C LYS A 138 2.97 17.18 27.08
N LYS A 139 2.26 16.51 28.01
CA LYS A 139 0.98 15.89 27.70
C LYS A 139 0.14 16.91 26.92
N MET A 140 -0.35 16.54 25.74
CA MET A 140 -1.52 17.20 25.18
C MET A 140 -2.60 17.00 26.24
N ALA A 141 -2.95 18.07 26.95
CA ALA A 141 -4.13 18.05 27.77
C ALA A 141 -5.30 17.67 26.85
N ASP A 142 -6.21 16.87 27.38
CA ASP A 142 -7.44 16.48 26.72
C ASP A 142 -8.28 17.74 26.42
N ASP A 143 -7.95 18.45 25.34
CA ASP A 143 -8.76 19.51 24.78
C ASP A 143 -9.82 18.85 23.88
N ALA A 144 -10.92 18.47 24.53
CA ALA A 144 -12.29 18.23 24.02
C ALA A 144 -12.49 17.32 22.78
#